data_AF-A0A0V0H2G5-F1
#
_entry.id   AF-A0A0V0H2G5-F1
#
_cell.length_a   1.000
_cell.length_b   1.000
_cell.length_c   1.000
_cell.angle_alpha   90.00
_cell.angle_beta   90.00
_cell.angle_gamma   90.00
#
_symmetry.space_group_name_H-M   'P 1'
#
loop_
_entity.id
_entity.type
_entity.pdbx_description
1 polymer ?
#
loop_
_entity_poly.entity_id
_entity_poly.type
_entity_poly.pdbx_seq_one_letter_code
_entity_poly.pdbx_strand_id
1 'polypeptide(L)'
;MLVSRFFRVYTQWRWPNPVMLCQIEDKELGFSIWDPRKNPWDRTHQMPIITPAYPCMNSSYNVSASTLRVMTEQFEFGNNICQEIDLNKARWTALFEQYPFFESYKNYLQVDIVAADADDLLVWRGWVESRLRQLTLM
;
A
#
# COMPACT_ATOMS: atom_id res chain seq x y z
N MET A 1 -14.66 8.03 16.24
CA MET A 1 -15.12 6.82 15.51
C MET A 1 -13.94 5.94 15.07
N LEU A 2 -14.15 4.67 14.65
CA LEU A 2 -13.07 3.78 14.21
C LEU A 2 -12.28 4.32 13.00
N VAL A 3 -12.97 4.96 12.05
CA VAL A 3 -12.34 5.56 10.85
C VAL A 3 -11.33 6.65 11.23
N SER A 4 -11.72 7.60 12.09
CA SER A 4 -10.81 8.64 12.61
C SER A 4 -9.58 8.03 13.33
N ARG A 5 -9.78 6.93 14.08
CA ARG A 5 -8.66 6.20 14.72
C ARG A 5 -7.75 5.53 13.70
N PHE A 6 -8.27 4.97 12.61
CA PHE A 6 -7.48 4.36 11.54
C PHE A 6 -6.47 5.37 10.98
N PHE A 7 -6.96 6.54 10.54
CA PHE A 7 -6.09 7.57 9.99
C PHE A 7 -5.08 8.06 11.02
N ARG A 8 -5.53 8.39 12.24
CA ARG A 8 -4.62 8.83 13.31
C ARG A 8 -3.49 7.83 13.60
N VAL A 9 -3.81 6.54 13.67
CA VAL A 9 -2.82 5.49 13.94
C VAL A 9 -1.82 5.39 12.79
N TYR A 10 -2.28 5.34 11.54
CA TYR A 10 -1.39 5.11 10.39
C TYR A 10 -0.63 6.35 9.93
N THR A 11 -1.12 7.57 10.22
CA THR A 11 -0.34 8.80 10.08
C THR A 11 0.86 8.82 11.03
N GLN A 12 0.71 8.26 12.24
CA GLN A 12 1.77 8.24 13.26
C GLN A 12 2.61 6.96 13.23
N TRP A 13 2.27 6.02 12.35
CA TRP A 13 2.92 4.72 12.31
C TRP A 13 4.37 4.85 11.83
N ARG A 14 5.29 4.32 12.62
CA ARG A 14 6.73 4.37 12.31
C ARG A 14 7.11 3.21 11.41
N TRP A 15 6.81 3.33 10.11
CA TRP A 15 7.30 2.40 9.10
C TRP A 15 8.84 2.30 9.16
N PRO A 16 9.44 1.11 8.99
CA PRO A 16 8.85 -0.16 8.57
C PRO A 16 8.45 -1.08 9.74
N ASN A 17 8.07 -0.56 10.92
CA ASN A 17 7.56 -1.45 11.98
C ASN A 17 6.33 -2.23 11.46
N PRO A 18 6.26 -3.56 11.65
CA PRO A 18 5.23 -4.37 11.05
C PRO A 18 3.88 -4.21 11.75
N VAL A 19 2.83 -4.15 10.95
CA VAL A 19 1.46 -4.31 11.45
C VAL A 19 1.21 -5.81 11.63
N MET A 20 0.93 -6.21 12.86
CA MET A 20 0.68 -7.61 13.24
C MET A 20 -0.62 -7.71 14.03
N LEU A 21 -1.45 -8.71 13.71
CA LEU A 21 -2.70 -9.00 14.42
C LEU A 21 -2.51 -10.02 15.55
N CYS A 22 -1.48 -10.87 15.44
CA CYS A 22 -1.08 -11.87 16.41
C CYS A 22 0.45 -11.97 16.44
N GLN A 23 1.01 -12.71 17.41
CA GLN A 23 2.43 -13.02 17.40
C GLN A 23 2.75 -13.96 16.24
N ILE A 24 3.93 -13.79 15.63
CA ILE A 24 4.42 -14.70 14.60
C ILE A 24 4.92 -15.97 15.30
N GLU A 25 4.29 -17.10 14.97
CA GLU A 25 4.62 -18.42 15.50
C GLU A 25 5.28 -19.27 14.42
N ASP A 26 6.37 -19.95 14.77
CA ASP A 26 6.98 -20.98 13.94
C ASP A 26 6.46 -22.36 14.37
N LYS A 27 5.75 -23.05 13.46
CA LYS A 27 5.22 -24.40 13.69
C LYS A 27 6.20 -25.51 13.30
N GLU A 28 7.44 -25.17 12.92
CA GLU A 28 8.51 -26.09 12.53
C GLU A 28 8.16 -27.01 11.35
N LEU A 29 7.18 -26.63 10.51
CA LEU A 29 6.77 -27.40 9.33
C LEU A 29 7.66 -27.13 8.09
N GLY A 30 8.75 -26.39 8.24
CA GLY A 30 9.73 -26.11 7.18
C GLY A 30 9.32 -25.04 6.16
N PHE A 31 8.19 -24.35 6.35
CA PHE A 31 7.81 -23.22 5.49
C PHE A 31 8.57 -21.94 5.83
N SER A 32 8.77 -21.08 4.83
CA SER A 32 9.33 -19.74 5.04
C SER A 32 8.32 -18.85 5.75
N ILE A 33 8.77 -18.14 6.79
CA ILE A 33 7.98 -17.21 7.58
C ILE A 33 8.65 -15.85 7.50
N TRP A 34 7.87 -14.78 7.39
CA TRP A 34 8.39 -13.42 7.40
C TRP A 34 9.12 -13.16 8.73
N ASP A 35 10.43 -12.93 8.64
CA ASP A 35 11.26 -12.61 9.80
C ASP A 35 12.45 -11.74 9.35
N PRO A 36 12.40 -10.41 9.57
CA PRO A 36 13.48 -9.51 9.18
C PRO A 36 14.76 -9.77 9.98
N ARG A 37 14.75 -10.54 11.07
CA ARG A 37 15.99 -10.89 11.79
C ARG A 37 16.74 -12.00 11.07
N LYS A 38 16.03 -12.96 10.48
CA LYS A 38 16.59 -14.13 9.79
C LYS A 38 16.80 -13.90 8.29
N ASN A 39 15.88 -13.21 7.62
CA ASN A 39 15.90 -13.03 6.17
C ASN A 39 16.27 -11.58 5.78
N PRO A 40 17.41 -11.35 5.10
CA PRO A 40 17.80 -10.02 4.63
C PRO A 40 16.78 -9.37 3.69
N TRP A 41 16.05 -10.16 2.89
CA TRP A 41 15.02 -9.62 1.99
C TRP A 41 13.88 -8.97 2.76
N ASP A 42 13.44 -9.58 3.86
CA ASP A 42 12.37 -9.07 4.71
C ASP A 42 12.73 -7.73 5.36
N ARG A 43 14.03 -7.45 5.56
CA ARG A 43 14.53 -6.16 6.08
C ARG A 43 14.32 -5.01 5.09
N THR A 44 14.15 -5.31 3.80
CA THR A 44 13.98 -4.29 2.76
C THR A 44 12.53 -3.82 2.62
N HIS A 45 11.58 -4.50 3.25
CA HIS A 45 10.16 -4.17 3.15
C HIS A 45 9.85 -2.81 3.77
N GLN A 46 9.17 -1.96 2.99
CA GLN A 46 8.91 -0.56 3.36
C GLN A 46 7.69 -0.41 4.29
N MET A 47 6.65 -1.22 4.10
CA MET A 47 5.38 -1.11 4.82
C MET A 47 4.82 -2.50 5.18
N PRO A 48 5.48 -3.28 6.07
CA PRO A 48 5.09 -4.67 6.29
C PRO A 48 3.74 -4.81 7.00
N ILE A 49 2.81 -5.52 6.37
CA ILE A 49 1.49 -5.88 6.91
C ILE A 49 1.38 -7.40 6.90
N ILE A 50 1.47 -8.02 8.07
CA ILE A 50 1.72 -9.45 8.22
C ILE A 50 0.41 -10.23 8.27
N THR A 51 0.30 -11.26 7.45
CA THR A 51 -0.82 -12.20 7.48
C THR A 51 -0.80 -13.00 8.79
N PRO A 52 -1.95 -13.19 9.46
CA PRO A 52 -1.97 -13.79 10.81
C PRO A 52 -1.87 -15.32 10.82
N ALA A 53 -2.19 -15.97 9.68
CA ALA A 53 -2.18 -17.43 9.57
C ALA A 53 -0.79 -17.93 9.19
N TYR A 54 -0.40 -19.07 9.77
CA TYR A 54 0.84 -19.76 9.42
C TYR A 54 0.79 -20.32 7.98
N PRO A 55 1.87 -20.19 7.18
CA PRO A 55 3.07 -19.39 7.47
C PRO A 55 2.79 -17.89 7.30
N CYS A 56 3.20 -17.08 8.28
CA CYS A 56 2.99 -15.63 8.23
C CYS A 56 3.85 -15.00 7.13
N MET A 57 3.25 -14.15 6.29
CA MET A 57 3.89 -13.49 5.16
C MET A 57 3.57 -11.99 5.16
N ASN A 58 4.41 -11.20 4.49
CA ASN A 58 4.09 -9.80 4.23
C ASN A 58 3.13 -9.68 3.05
N SER A 59 1.91 -9.20 3.28
CA SER A 59 0.89 -8.99 2.24
C SER A 59 1.14 -7.75 1.37
N SER A 60 1.97 -6.83 1.83
CA SER A 60 2.29 -5.55 1.18
C SER A 60 3.75 -5.49 0.71
N TYR A 61 4.34 -6.64 0.34
CA TYR A 61 5.74 -6.73 -0.14
C TYR A 61 6.00 -5.93 -1.43
N ASN A 62 4.95 -5.58 -2.17
CA ASN A 62 5.06 -4.77 -3.39
C ASN A 62 5.19 -3.26 -3.12
N VAL A 63 5.04 -2.80 -1.87
CA VAL A 63 5.16 -1.39 -1.52
C VAL A 63 6.61 -0.90 -1.72
N SER A 64 6.75 0.09 -2.60
CA SER A 64 7.97 0.87 -2.83
C SER A 64 8.02 2.12 -1.96
N ALA A 65 9.18 2.79 -1.92
CA ALA A 65 9.32 4.10 -1.29
C ALA A 65 8.34 5.14 -1.86
N SER A 66 8.15 5.18 -3.17
CA SER A 66 7.24 6.10 -3.86
C SER A 66 5.78 5.85 -3.46
N THR A 67 5.34 4.60 -3.44
CA THR A 67 3.97 4.25 -3.03
C THR A 67 3.74 4.48 -1.54
N LEU A 68 4.75 4.21 -0.69
CA LEU A 68 4.66 4.49 0.75
C LEU A 68 4.51 5.99 1.01
N ARG A 69 5.27 6.83 0.29
CA ARG A 69 5.13 8.29 0.38
C ARG A 69 3.70 8.73 0.07
N VAL A 70 3.15 8.30 -1.07
CA VAL A 70 1.76 8.64 -1.46
C VAL A 70 0.76 8.19 -0.40
N MET A 71 0.84 6.93 0.08
CA MET A 71 -0.06 6.44 1.11
C MET A 71 0.05 7.22 2.43
N THR A 72 1.26 7.64 2.81
CA THR A 72 1.50 8.41 4.04
C THR A 72 0.91 9.81 3.94
N GLU A 73 1.09 10.48 2.80
CA GLU A 73 0.44 11.77 2.49
C GLU A 73 -1.09 11.63 2.54
N GLN A 74 -1.65 10.54 2.00
CA GLN A 74 -3.09 10.29 2.03
C GLN A 74 -3.61 9.93 3.43
N PHE A 75 -2.82 9.26 4.29
CA PHE A 75 -3.20 9.04 5.68
C PHE A 75 -3.30 10.37 6.45
N GLU A 76 -2.32 11.27 6.26
CA GLU A 76 -2.36 12.61 6.85
C GLU A 76 -3.56 13.43 6.36
N PHE A 77 -3.82 13.44 5.06
CA PHE A 77 -4.98 14.10 4.49
C PHE A 77 -6.30 13.58 5.09
N GLY A 78 -6.48 12.26 5.13
CA GLY A 78 -7.66 11.64 5.74
C GLY A 78 -7.78 11.90 7.24
N ASN A 79 -6.66 11.98 7.97
CA ASN A 79 -6.64 12.35 9.38
C ASN A 79 -7.15 13.78 9.59
N ASN A 80 -6.73 14.74 8.76
CA ASN A 80 -7.18 16.13 8.84
C ASN A 80 -8.69 16.25 8.55
N ILE A 81 -9.19 15.56 7.53
CA ILE A 81 -10.64 15.52 7.25
C ILE A 81 -11.41 14.91 8.43
N CYS A 82 -10.91 13.81 8.98
CA CYS A 82 -11.54 13.17 10.13
C CYS A 82 -11.60 14.07 11.36
N GLN A 83 -10.58 14.91 11.60
CA GLN A 83 -10.62 15.91 12.68
C GLN A 83 -11.71 16.96 12.45
N GLU A 84 -11.86 17.45 11.22
CA GLU A 84 -12.91 18.41 10.88
C GLU A 84 -14.32 17.79 10.98
N ILE A 85 -14.48 16.51 10.62
CA ILE A 85 -15.74 15.77 10.82
C ILE A 85 -16.04 15.61 12.31
N ASP A 86 -15.06 15.21 13.13
CA ASP A 86 -15.22 15.03 14.58
C ASP A 86 -15.59 16.38 15.27
N LEU A 87 -15.18 17.52 14.70
CA LEU A 87 -15.56 18.89 15.11
C LEU A 87 -16.88 19.39 14.50
N ASN A 88 -17.61 18.57 13.73
CA ASN A 88 -18.82 18.92 12.99
C ASN A 88 -18.63 20.07 11.97
N LYS A 89 -17.42 20.25 11.44
CA LYS A 89 -17.08 21.26 10.42
C LYS A 89 -17.09 20.71 8.99
N ALA A 90 -16.99 19.39 8.83
CA ALA A 90 -17.05 18.70 7.55
C ALA A 90 -18.06 17.54 7.58
N ARG A 91 -18.46 17.08 6.38
CA ARG A 91 -19.32 15.91 6.20
C ARG A 91 -18.48 14.71 5.73
N TRP A 92 -18.97 13.49 5.98
CA TRP A 92 -18.31 12.26 5.54
C TRP A 92 -18.06 12.20 4.02
N THR A 93 -18.87 12.88 3.22
CA THR A 93 -18.66 12.98 1.77
C THR A 93 -17.30 13.57 1.41
N ALA A 94 -16.76 14.48 2.22
CA ALA A 94 -15.45 15.09 1.98
C ALA A 94 -14.31 14.07 2.00
N LEU A 95 -14.42 13.00 2.80
CA LEU A 95 -13.40 11.95 2.87
C LEU A 95 -13.33 11.10 1.58
N PHE A 96 -14.43 11.07 0.81
CA PHE A 96 -14.58 10.25 -0.39
C PHE A 96 -14.60 11.08 -1.67
N GLU A 97 -14.19 12.35 -1.60
CA GLU A 97 -14.02 13.18 -2.80
C GLU A 97 -12.95 12.56 -3.72
N GLN A 98 -13.17 12.66 -5.03
CA GLN A 98 -12.30 12.07 -6.02
C GLN A 98 -10.93 12.75 -6.00
N TYR A 99 -9.86 11.94 -5.96
CA TYR A 99 -8.51 12.47 -6.06
C TYR A 99 -8.25 13.07 -7.45
N PRO A 100 -7.84 14.35 -7.56
CA PRO A 100 -7.61 15.01 -8.84
C PRO A 100 -6.26 14.58 -9.45
N PHE A 101 -6.17 13.30 -9.85
CA PHE A 101 -4.91 12.65 -10.24
C PHE A 101 -4.13 13.41 -11.32
N PHE A 102 -4.81 13.90 -12.37
CA PHE A 102 -4.21 14.60 -13.51
C PHE A 102 -3.86 16.07 -13.26
N GLU A 103 -4.21 16.59 -12.08
CA GLU A 103 -3.86 17.96 -11.64
C GLU A 103 -2.83 17.94 -10.51
N SER A 104 -2.62 16.77 -9.89
CA SER A 104 -1.78 16.61 -8.70
C SER A 104 -0.28 16.60 -9.00
N TYR A 105 0.12 16.39 -10.25
CA TYR A 105 1.52 16.33 -10.66
C TYR A 105 1.76 17.19 -11.91
N LYS A 106 2.98 17.72 -12.04
CA LYS A 106 3.38 18.54 -13.20
C LYS A 106 3.67 17.71 -14.44
N ASN A 107 4.07 16.45 -14.25
CA ASN A 107 4.53 15.56 -15.31
C ASN A 107 3.88 14.19 -15.13
N TYR A 108 3.58 13.54 -16.25
CA TYR A 108 3.01 12.19 -16.31
C TYR A 108 3.77 11.36 -17.34
N LEU A 109 3.88 10.06 -17.09
CA LEU A 109 4.34 9.09 -18.07
C LEU A 109 3.13 8.30 -18.57
N GLN A 110 2.87 8.38 -19.88
CA GLN A 110 1.85 7.55 -20.54
C GLN A 110 2.49 6.26 -21.05
N VAL A 111 1.80 5.14 -20.85
CA VAL A 111 2.21 3.82 -21.35
C VAL A 111 1.04 3.28 -22.17
N ASP A 112 1.23 3.21 -23.49
CA ASP A 112 0.23 2.65 -24.40
C ASP A 112 0.50 1.17 -24.66
N ILE A 113 -0.55 0.36 -24.54
CA ILE A 113 -0.51 -1.08 -24.77
C ILE A 113 -1.37 -1.35 -26.01
N VAL A 114 -0.75 -1.88 -27.06
CA VAL A 114 -1.40 -2.17 -28.34
C VAL A 114 -1.19 -3.64 -28.67
N ALA A 115 -2.24 -4.28 -29.20
CA ALA A 115 -2.24 -5.67 -29.65
C ALA A 115 -3.08 -5.80 -30.93
N ALA A 116 -2.98 -6.96 -31.60
CA ALA A 116 -3.69 -7.21 -32.86
C ALA A 116 -5.22 -7.35 -32.66
N ASP A 117 -5.63 -7.97 -31.57
CA ASP A 117 -7.03 -8.17 -31.18
C ASP A 117 -7.24 -8.10 -29.66
N ALA A 118 -8.48 -8.29 -29.22
CA ALA A 118 -8.87 -8.14 -27.82
C ALA A 118 -8.35 -9.27 -26.91
N ASP A 119 -8.19 -10.49 -27.44
CA ASP A 119 -7.71 -11.64 -26.66
C ASP A 119 -6.21 -11.46 -26.39
N ASP A 120 -5.45 -11.07 -27.42
CA ASP A 120 -4.05 -10.70 -27.28
C ASP A 120 -3.87 -9.50 -26.36
N LEU A 121 -4.74 -8.48 -26.46
CA LEU A 121 -4.67 -7.30 -25.60
C LEU A 121 -4.85 -7.66 -24.13
N LEU A 122 -5.76 -8.58 -23.80
CA LEU A 122 -5.99 -9.00 -22.41
C LEU A 122 -4.74 -9.64 -21.80
N VAL A 123 -4.10 -10.56 -22.53
CA VAL A 123 -2.86 -11.22 -22.09
C VAL A 123 -1.72 -10.21 -22.01
N TRP A 124 -1.57 -9.37 -23.03
CA TRP A 124 -0.51 -8.38 -23.11
C TRP A 124 -0.62 -7.32 -22.02
N ARG A 125 -1.83 -6.84 -21.76
CA ARG A 125 -2.14 -5.92 -20.68
C ARG A 125 -1.72 -6.49 -19.33
N GLY A 126 -2.09 -7.72 -19.00
CA GLY A 126 -1.70 -8.36 -17.74
C GLY A 126 -0.18 -8.50 -17.60
N TRP A 127 0.51 -8.85 -18.70
CA TRP A 127 1.95 -8.97 -18.71
C TRP A 127 2.66 -7.62 -18.46
N VAL A 128 2.20 -6.53 -19.08
CA VAL A 128 2.74 -5.18 -18.89
C VAL A 128 2.41 -4.65 -17.48
N GLU A 129 1.15 -4.74 -17.04
CA GLU A 129 0.71 -4.24 -15.73
C GLU A 129 1.50 -4.89 -14.58
N SER A 130 1.79 -6.20 -14.67
CA SER A 130 2.62 -6.91 -13.67
C SER A 130 4.07 -6.40 -13.56
N ARG A 131 4.55 -5.65 -14.56
CA ARG A 131 5.92 -5.11 -14.65
C ARG A 131 6.00 -3.60 -14.48
N LEU A 132 4.89 -2.87 -14.46
CA LEU A 132 4.89 -1.40 -14.27
C LEU A 132 5.67 -0.97 -13.03
N ARG A 133 5.64 -1.78 -11.97
CA ARG A 133 6.41 -1.52 -10.75
C ARG A 133 7.92 -1.42 -11.01
N GLN A 134 8.46 -2.19 -11.96
CA GLN A 134 9.90 -2.15 -12.30
C GLN A 134 10.31 -0.78 -12.86
N LEU A 135 9.40 -0.06 -13.54
CA LEU A 135 9.65 1.31 -14.01
C LEU A 135 9.83 2.31 -12.86
N THR A 136 9.14 2.07 -11.74
CA THR A 136 9.16 2.95 -10.56
C THR A 136 10.22 2.60 -9.51
N LEU A 137 10.88 1.44 -9.67
CA LEU A 137 11.88 0.92 -8.74
C LEU A 137 13.33 1.14 -9.21
N MET A 138 13.53 1.68 -10.42
CA MET A 138 14.83 2.13 -10.91
C MET A 138 15.27 3.43 -10.23
#